data_AF-A0A443SFL6-F1
#
_entry.id   AF-A0A443SFL6-F1
#
_cell.length_a   1.000
_cell.length_b   1.000
_cell.length_c   1.000
_cell.angle_alpha   90.00
_cell.angle_beta   90.00
_cell.angle_gamma   90.00
#
_symmetry.space_group_name_H-M   'P 1'
#
loop_
_entity.id
_entity.type
_entity.pdbx_description
1 polymer ?
#
loop_
_entity_poly.entity_id
_entity_poly.type
_entity_poly.pdbx_seq_one_letter_code
_entity_poly.pdbx_strand_id
1 'polypeptide(L)' 'MHDLNSRYPSASSLRHIRSDGSLLFSPFSLESFIPDIHFSTYRCIASNAVGSIISRDVNVKAASFA' A
#
# COMPACT_ATOMS: atom_id res chain seq x y z
N MET A 1 4.38 3.49 -11.88
CA MET A 1 3.39 2.80 -11.04
C MET A 1 2.38 2.19 -11.98
N HIS A 2 2.19 0.86 -11.95
CA HIS A 2 0.99 0.30 -12.54
C HIS A 2 -0.19 0.68 -11.65
N ASP A 3 -1.29 1.11 -12.25
CA ASP A 3 -2.49 1.41 -11.48
C ASP A 3 -3.07 0.12 -10.91
N LEU A 4 -2.89 -0.08 -9.60
CA LEU A 4 -3.38 -1.27 -8.91
C LEU A 4 -4.91 -1.33 -8.89
N ASN A 5 -5.60 -0.20 -9.03
CA ASN A 5 -7.06 -0.19 -9.12
C ASN A 5 -7.54 -0.70 -10.48
N SER A 6 -6.75 -0.50 -11.55
CA SER A 6 -7.02 -1.08 -12.86
C SER A 6 -6.84 -2.60 -12.86
N ARG A 7 -5.82 -3.09 -12.13
CA ARG A 7 -5.53 -4.52 -12.02
C ARG A 7 -6.45 -5.24 -11.04
N TYR A 8 -6.84 -4.58 -9.96
CA TYR A 8 -7.64 -5.14 -8.87
C TYR A 8 -8.69 -4.12 -8.42
N PRO A 9 -9.97 -4.31 -8.78
CA PRO A 9 -11.05 -3.41 -8.37
C PRO A 9 -11.19 -3.27 -6.85
N SER A 10 -10.79 -4.29 -6.08
CA SER A 10 -10.78 -4.30 -4.62
C SER A 10 -9.56 -3.62 -3.98
N ALA A 11 -8.58 -3.13 -4.76
CA ALA A 11 -7.37 -2.54 -4.20
C ALA A 11 -7.65 -1.35 -3.26
N SER A 12 -8.65 -0.54 -3.60
CA SER A 12 -9.04 0.63 -2.79
C SER A 12 -9.64 0.28 -1.42
N SER A 13 -10.26 -0.90 -1.26
CA SER A 13 -10.77 -1.35 0.04
C SER A 13 -9.68 -2.02 0.89
N LEU A 14 -8.68 -2.61 0.24
CA LEU A 14 -7.58 -3.34 0.88
C LEU A 14 -6.43 -2.42 1.30
N ARG A 15 -6.24 -1.28 0.62
CA ARG A 15 -5.21 -0.31 0.95
C ARG A 15 -5.67 1.11 0.64
N HIS A 16 -5.52 2.02 1.60
CA HIS A 16 -5.83 3.44 1.40
C HIS A 16 -4.86 4.35 2.13
N ILE A 17 -4.63 5.54 1.56
CA ILE A 17 -3.83 6.61 2.16
C ILE A 17 -4.80 7.49 2.97
N ARG A 18 -4.48 7.71 4.24
CA ARG A 18 -5.24 8.61 5.12
C ARG A 18 -4.77 10.05 4.95
N SER A 19 -5.59 11.00 5.42
CA SER A 19 -5.27 12.43 5.39
C SER A 19 -4.03 12.81 6.19
N ASP A 20 -3.64 12.00 7.17
CA ASP A 20 -2.40 12.16 7.94
C ASP A 20 -1.15 11.61 7.25
N GLY A 21 -1.28 11.09 6.01
CA GLY A 21 -0.19 10.50 5.24
C GLY A 21 0.10 9.03 5.55
N SER A 22 -0.64 8.41 6.48
CA SER A 22 -0.50 6.98 6.77
C SER A 22 -1.05 6.11 5.63
N LEU A 23 -0.35 5.02 5.33
CA LEU A 23 -0.84 3.96 4.43
C LEU A 23 -1.46 2.84 5.26
N LEU A 24 -2.79 2.74 5.24
CA LEU A 24 -3.51 1.69 5.97
C LEU A 24 -3.73 0.47 5.08
N PHE A 25 -3.49 -0.71 5.64
CA PHE A 25 -3.83 -2.01 5.05
C PHE A 25 -5.03 -2.58 5.83
N SER A 26 -6.15 -2.77 5.16
CA SER A 26 -7.37 -3.29 5.80
C SER A 26 -7.27 -4.80 6.05
N PRO A 27 -7.94 -5.34 7.08
CA PRO A 27 -8.13 -6.78 7.21
C PRO A 27 -8.76 -7.37 5.94
N PHE A 28 -8.35 -8.57 5.57
CA PHE A 28 -8.77 -9.22 4.34
C PHE A 28 -8.87 -10.75 4.52
N SER A 29 -9.72 -11.40 3.72
CA SER A 29 -9.80 -12.86 3.66
C SER A 29 -8.70 -13.43 2.76
N LEU A 30 -8.37 -14.72 2.88
CA LEU A 30 -7.34 -15.34 2.05
C LEU A 30 -7.62 -15.23 0.55
N GLU A 31 -8.89 -15.29 0.15
CA GLU A 31 -9.35 -15.15 -1.24
C GLU A 31 -9.11 -13.73 -1.79
N SER A 32 -9.01 -12.75 -0.90
CA SER A 32 -8.74 -11.35 -1.24
C SER A 32 -7.25 -11.03 -1.26
N PHE A 33 -6.37 -12.04 -1.15
CA PHE A 33 -4.93 -11.82 -1.16
C PHE A 33 -4.44 -11.32 -2.52
N ILE A 34 -3.93 -10.09 -2.54
CA ILE A 34 -3.27 -9.48 -3.70
C ILE A 34 -1.77 -9.34 -3.40
N PRO A 35 -0.88 -10.04 -4.12
CA PRO A 35 0.57 -9.95 -3.90
C PRO A 35 1.10 -8.51 -3.93
N ASP A 36 0.69 -7.73 -4.94
CA ASP A 36 1.15 -6.34 -5.10
C ASP A 36 0.75 -5.40 -3.94
N ILE A 37 -0.23 -5.81 -3.12
CA ILE A 37 -0.68 -5.07 -1.94
C ILE A 37 -0.05 -5.65 -0.67
N HIS A 38 -0.22 -6.96 -0.47
CA HIS A 38 0.05 -7.65 0.79
C HIS A 38 1.46 -8.23 0.89
N PHE A 39 2.20 -8.35 -0.21
CA PHE A 39 3.59 -8.79 -0.21
C PHE A 39 4.41 -7.95 -1.20
N SER A 40 4.72 -6.72 -0.78
CA SER A 40 5.29 -5.71 -1.64
C SER A 40 6.16 -4.72 -0.85
N THR A 41 7.02 -4.01 -1.57
CA THR A 41 7.89 -2.98 -0.99
C THR A 41 7.32 -1.60 -1.31
N TYR A 42 7.10 -0.81 -0.26
CA TYR A 42 6.56 0.54 -0.34
C TYR A 42 7.63 1.58 -0.01
N ARG A 43 7.43 2.79 -0.52
CA ARG A 43 8.20 3.98 -0.15
C ARG A 43 7.24 5.15 0.05
N CYS A 44 7.47 5.92 1.10
CA CYS A 44 6.77 7.18 1.31
C CYS A 44 7.50 8.28 0.53
N ILE A 45 6.73 9.14 -0.15
CA ILE A 45 7.24 10.31 -0.86
C ILE A 45 6.61 11.54 -0.21
N ALA A 46 7.46 12.43 0.29
CA ALA A 46 7.04 13.75 0.77
C ALA A 46 7.52 14.81 -0.22
N SER A 47 6.60 15.66 -0.67
CA SER A 47 6.84 16.63 -1.74
C SER A 47 6.43 18.03 -1.32
N ASN A 48 7.18 19.03 -1.76
CA ASN A 48 6.83 20.44 -1.69
C ASN A 48 7.22 21.15 -3.00
N ALA A 49 7.08 22.48 -3.06
CA ALA A 49 7.39 23.24 -4.28
C ALA A 49 8.88 23.22 -4.69
N VAL A 50 9.79 22.92 -3.76
CA VAL A 50 11.24 22.85 -4.03
C VAL A 50 11.63 21.47 -4.55
N GLY A 51 11.01 20.40 -4.05
CA GLY A 51 11.35 19.06 -4.46
C GLY A 51 10.66 17.97 -3.65
N SER A 52 11.19 16.75 -3.74
CA SER A 52 10.68 15.57 -3.06
C SER A 52 11.77 14.81 -2.34
N ILE A 53 11.43 14.22 -1.20
CA ILE A 53 12.26 13.26 -0.48
C ILE A 53 11.55 11.92 -0.42
N ILE A 54 12.33 10.84 -0.39
CA ILE A 54 11.83 9.46 -0.41
C ILE A 54 12.36 8.74 0.83
N SER A 55 11.49 8.00 1.52
CA SER A 55 11.89 7.18 2.66
C SER A 55 12.78 5.99 2.26
N ARG A 56 13.32 5.29 3.25
CA ARG A 56 13.81 3.92 3.06
C ARG A 56 12.71 3.00 2.53
N ASP A 57 13.11 1.86 1.98
CA ASP A 57 12.20 0.78 1.61
C ASP A 57 11.47 0.22 2.83
N VAL A 58 10.15 0.05 2.70
CA VAL A 58 9.28 -0.56 3.69
C VAL A 58 8.75 -1.86 3.12
N ASN A 59 9.29 -2.98 3.59
CA ASN A 59 8.85 -4.30 3.16
C ASN A 59 7.60 -4.72 3.93
N VAL A 60 6.47 -4.83 3.23
CA VAL A 60 5.19 -5.26 3.80
C VAL A 60 4.95 -6.71 3.44
N LYS A 61 4.69 -7.54 4.46
CA LYS A 61 4.24 -8.91 4.30
C LYS A 61 3.08 -9.17 5.26
N ALA A 62 1.88 -9.34 4.71
CA ALA A 62 0.73 -9.73 5.50
C ALA A 62 0.93 -11.14 6.05
N ALA A 63 0.46 -11.36 7.28
CA ALA A 63 0.46 -12.65 7.95
C ALA A 63 -0.95 -12.98 8.41
N SER A 64 -1.26 -14.27 8.51
CA SER A 64 -2.45 -14.73 9.22
C SER A 64 -2.23 -14.60 10.73
N PHE A 65 -3.25 -14.14 11.46
CA PHE A 65 -3.30 -14.37 12.91
C PHE A 65 -3.77 -15.81 13.13
N ALA A 66 -2.97 -16.59 13.86
CA ALA A 66 -3.32 -17.93 14.34
C ALA A 66 -3.70 -17.86 15.81
#